data_AF-A0A0H1BJ22-F1
#
_entry.id   AF-A0A0H1BJ22-F1
#
_cell.length_a   1.000
_cell.length_b   1.000
_cell.length_c   1.000
_cell.angle_alpha   90.00
_cell.angle_beta   90.00
_cell.angle_gamma   90.00
#
_symmetry.space_group_name_H-M   'P 1'
#
loop_
_entity.id
_entity.type
_entity.pdbx_description
1 polymer ?
#
loop_
_entity_poly.entity_id
_entity_poly.type
_entity_poly.pdbx_seq_one_letter_code
_entity_poly.pdbx_strand_id
1 'polypeptide(L)'
;MYKITTADRMLKNLVCEYEKLVDPRLPACSRKAGKLLETCCSIMDLKGVGITRVPSVYGYVKQASAISQNYYPERLGKLYLINAPWGFSSVFSVVKGFLDPVTVQKIHVLGTGYEAELLAQVPKENLPKEFGGECQCEGGCEFSDMGPWQEKEWAKEPVWAKKTDVAVKEGEADKENSKVKEGGEKEGETEKKEVDAAVKQQSNGEVTAA
;
A
#
# COMPACT_ATOMS: atom_id res chain seq x y z
N MET A 1 6.92 -13.90 16.22
CA MET A 1 6.24 -13.55 14.95
C MET A 1 6.33 -14.70 13.94
N TYR A 2 7.53 -15.08 13.49
CA TYR A 2 7.69 -16.06 12.38
C TYR A 2 7.41 -17.54 12.68
N LYS A 3 6.94 -17.88 13.88
CA LYS A 3 6.53 -19.26 14.21
C LYS A 3 5.17 -19.65 13.62
N ILE A 4 4.30 -18.66 13.37
CA ILE A 4 2.90 -18.86 12.95
C ILE A 4 2.62 -18.24 11.58
N THR A 5 3.37 -17.21 11.18
CA THR A 5 3.18 -16.49 9.91
C THR A 5 4.53 -16.11 9.28
N THR A 6 4.52 -15.59 8.06
CA THR A 6 5.70 -15.09 7.35
C THR A 6 5.57 -13.61 7.03
N ALA A 7 6.69 -12.94 6.75
CA ALA A 7 6.66 -11.53 6.32
C ALA A 7 5.78 -11.36 5.07
N ASP A 8 5.92 -12.24 4.08
CA ASP A 8 5.10 -12.21 2.86
C ASP A 8 3.61 -12.38 3.13
N ARG A 9 3.22 -13.28 4.05
CA ARG A 9 1.82 -13.44 4.44
C ARG A 9 1.29 -12.18 5.10
N MET A 10 2.08 -11.52 5.94
CA MET A 10 1.71 -10.26 6.57
C MET A 10 1.60 -9.11 5.56
N LEU A 11 2.48 -9.05 4.55
CA LEU A 11 2.42 -8.05 3.48
C LEU A 11 1.23 -8.28 2.56
N LYS A 12 0.93 -9.53 2.20
CA LYS A 12 -0.30 -9.88 1.48
C LYS A 12 -1.55 -9.48 2.26
N ASN A 13 -1.56 -9.73 3.57
CA ASN A 13 -2.66 -9.31 4.43
C ASN A 13 -2.80 -7.77 4.45
N LEU A 14 -1.70 -7.03 4.53
CA LEU A 14 -1.70 -5.57 4.43
C LEU A 14 -2.33 -5.10 3.10
N VAL A 15 -1.95 -5.71 1.98
CA VAL A 15 -2.54 -5.42 0.66
C VAL A 15 -4.04 -5.73 0.65
N CYS A 16 -4.47 -6.89 1.17
CA CYS A 16 -5.89 -7.20 1.28
C CYS A 16 -6.66 -6.16 2.11
N GLU A 17 -6.07 -5.65 3.19
CA GLU A 17 -6.70 -4.61 4.00
C GLU A 17 -6.72 -3.24 3.30
N TYR A 18 -5.74 -2.93 2.46
CA TYR A 18 -5.80 -1.76 1.58
C TYR A 18 -6.89 -1.88 0.51
N GLU A 19 -7.03 -3.04 -0.13
CA GLU A 19 -8.11 -3.27 -1.09
C GLU A 19 -9.48 -3.13 -0.44
N LYS A 20 -9.68 -3.69 0.77
CA LYS A 20 -10.91 -3.48 1.56
C LYS A 20 -11.11 -2.03 1.96
N LEU A 21 -10.03 -1.31 2.31
CA LEU A 21 -10.09 0.11 2.62
C LEU A 21 -10.64 0.90 1.42
N VAL A 22 -10.09 0.65 0.23
CA VAL A 22 -10.54 1.28 -1.01
C VAL A 22 -11.97 0.87 -1.36
N ASP A 23 -12.33 -0.40 -1.17
CA ASP A 23 -13.67 -0.92 -1.42
C ASP A 23 -13.95 -2.17 -0.55
N PRO A 24 -14.90 -2.15 0.41
CA PRO A 24 -16.03 -1.21 0.49
C PRO A 24 -15.92 -0.06 1.49
N ARG A 25 -14.83 0.07 2.27
CA ARG A 25 -14.81 0.96 3.45
C ARG A 25 -14.95 2.44 3.09
N LEU A 26 -14.04 3.00 2.30
CA LEU A 26 -14.05 4.43 1.93
C LEU A 26 -15.34 4.87 1.19
N PRO A 27 -15.89 4.08 0.24
CA PRO A 27 -17.17 4.40 -0.38
C PRO A 27 -18.33 4.43 0.62
N ALA A 28 -18.41 3.49 1.55
CA ALA A 28 -19.45 3.48 2.58
C ALA A 28 -19.31 4.70 3.52
N CYS A 29 -18.09 4.99 3.97
CA CYS A 29 -17.80 6.18 4.77
C CYS A 29 -18.17 7.48 4.03
N SER A 30 -17.86 7.57 2.73
CA SER A 30 -18.19 8.74 1.91
C SER A 30 -19.70 8.97 1.82
N ARG A 31 -20.49 7.89 1.67
CA ARG A 31 -21.96 7.99 1.65
C ARG A 31 -22.50 8.47 3.00
N LYS A 32 -22.02 7.91 4.11
CA LYS A 32 -22.43 8.31 5.46
C LYS A 32 -22.07 9.76 5.77
N ALA A 33 -20.89 10.20 5.35
CA ALA A 33 -20.41 11.56 5.59
C ALA A 33 -21.00 12.62 4.63
N GLY A 34 -21.66 12.19 3.54
CA GLY A 34 -22.18 13.09 2.50
C GLY A 34 -21.10 13.83 1.71
N LYS A 35 -19.83 13.38 1.79
CA LYS A 35 -18.68 13.97 1.10
C LYS A 35 -17.66 12.89 0.78
N LEU A 36 -16.80 13.15 -0.20
CA LEU A 36 -15.73 12.23 -0.57
C LEU A 36 -14.72 12.08 0.58
N LEU A 37 -14.50 10.83 1.00
CA LEU A 37 -13.45 10.44 1.94
C LEU A 37 -12.51 9.46 1.25
N GLU A 38 -11.24 9.84 1.13
CA GLU A 38 -10.24 9.08 0.36
C GLU A 38 -9.13 8.49 1.21
N THR A 39 -9.08 8.88 2.49
CA THR A 39 -7.98 8.62 3.41
C THR A 39 -8.43 7.90 4.66
N CYS A 40 -7.52 7.14 5.30
CA CYS A 40 -7.72 6.53 6.61
C CYS A 40 -7.05 7.33 7.75
N CYS A 41 -7.53 7.09 8.97
CA CYS A 41 -6.87 7.48 10.21
C CYS A 41 -6.37 6.21 10.90
N SER A 42 -5.06 6.11 11.14
CA SER A 42 -4.44 4.94 11.76
C SER A 42 -3.94 5.29 13.15
N ILE A 43 -4.17 4.39 14.11
CA ILE A 43 -3.64 4.48 15.47
C ILE A 43 -2.77 3.24 15.70
N MET A 44 -1.52 3.43 16.10
CA MET A 44 -0.56 2.37 16.34
C MET A 44 -0.06 2.46 17.78
N ASP A 45 -0.39 1.44 18.57
CA ASP A 45 0.05 1.35 19.96
C ASP A 45 1.46 0.75 20.05
N LEU A 46 2.38 1.51 20.64
CA LEU A 46 3.78 1.11 20.86
C LEU A 46 4.03 0.61 22.29
N LYS A 47 2.99 0.46 23.12
CA LYS A 47 3.10 -0.09 24.46
C LYS A 47 3.75 -1.48 24.43
N GLY A 48 4.83 -1.65 25.19
CA GLY A 48 5.59 -2.90 25.25
C GLY A 48 6.55 -3.14 24.07
N VAL A 49 6.64 -2.21 23.11
CA VAL A 49 7.69 -2.22 22.09
C VAL A 49 8.97 -1.67 22.69
N GLY A 50 9.88 -2.56 23.10
CA GLY A 50 11.23 -2.17 23.48
C GLY A 50 12.03 -1.70 22.26
N ILE A 51 12.85 -0.65 22.41
CA ILE A 51 13.72 -0.11 21.35
C ILE A 51 14.60 -1.22 20.73
N THR A 52 15.01 -2.20 21.52
CA THR A 52 15.79 -3.38 21.08
C THR A 52 15.04 -4.29 20.08
N ARG A 53 13.71 -4.22 20.01
CA ARG A 53 12.90 -5.01 19.07
C ARG A 53 12.71 -4.30 17.73
N VAL A 54 12.94 -2.99 17.65
CA VAL A 54 12.72 -2.21 16.43
C VAL A 54 13.54 -2.75 15.24
N PRO A 55 14.84 -3.09 15.38
CA PRO A 55 15.60 -3.64 14.26
C PRO A 55 14.98 -4.92 13.68
N SER A 56 14.32 -5.74 14.51
CA SER A 56 13.70 -7.00 14.06
C SER A 56 12.48 -6.81 13.16
N VAL A 57 11.78 -5.67 13.27
CA VAL A 57 10.60 -5.36 12.45
C VAL A 57 10.91 -4.37 11.32
N TYR A 58 12.09 -3.76 11.33
CA TYR A 58 12.52 -2.73 10.39
C TYR A 58 12.34 -3.14 8.93
N GLY A 59 12.75 -4.37 8.57
CA GLY A 59 12.61 -4.90 7.21
C GLY A 59 11.16 -4.98 6.75
N TYR A 60 10.25 -5.41 7.64
CA TYR A 60 8.81 -5.46 7.34
C TYR A 60 8.23 -4.06 7.17
N VAL A 61 8.53 -3.15 8.10
CA VAL A 61 8.03 -1.76 8.05
C VAL A 61 8.49 -1.05 6.78
N LYS A 62 9.76 -1.24 6.37
CA LYS A 62 10.29 -0.68 5.12
C LYS A 62 9.51 -1.17 3.90
N GLN A 63 9.22 -2.47 3.82
CA GLN A 63 8.45 -3.05 2.72
C GLN A 63 6.99 -2.59 2.73
N ALA A 64 6.33 -2.58 3.89
CA ALA A 64 4.99 -2.06 4.05
C ALA A 64 4.89 -0.58 3.64
N SER A 65 5.89 0.22 4.02
CA SER A 65 5.99 1.63 3.63
C SER A 65 6.14 1.79 2.12
N ALA A 66 6.99 1.00 1.48
CA ALA A 66 7.17 1.02 0.04
C ALA A 66 5.87 0.66 -0.70
N ILE A 67 5.13 -0.35 -0.23
CA ILE A 67 3.81 -0.70 -0.80
C ILE A 67 2.85 0.47 -0.67
N SER A 68 2.77 1.06 0.53
CA SER A 68 1.84 2.14 0.83
C SER A 68 2.10 3.38 -0.02
N GLN A 69 3.37 3.80 -0.15
CA GLN A 69 3.73 5.01 -0.91
C GLN A 69 3.62 4.81 -2.42
N ASN A 70 4.02 3.65 -2.95
CA ASN A 70 4.11 3.45 -4.40
C ASN A 70 2.80 2.98 -5.04
N TYR A 71 1.99 2.19 -4.32
CA TYR A 71 0.75 1.60 -4.87
C TYR A 71 -0.52 2.19 -4.27
N TYR A 72 -0.44 2.78 -3.07
CA TYR A 72 -1.59 3.40 -2.39
C TYR A 72 -1.28 4.85 -1.96
N PRO A 73 -0.80 5.71 -2.89
CA PRO A 73 -0.42 7.08 -2.57
C PRO A 73 -1.62 7.85 -2.00
N GLU A 74 -1.32 8.79 -1.12
CA GLU A 74 -2.32 9.68 -0.49
C GLU A 74 -3.47 8.98 0.24
N ARG A 75 -3.34 7.68 0.59
CA ARG A 75 -4.36 6.97 1.38
C ARG A 75 -4.25 7.21 2.88
N LEU A 76 -3.11 7.65 3.38
CA LEU A 76 -2.96 8.01 4.78
C LEU A 76 -3.40 9.46 5.00
N GLY A 77 -4.33 9.68 5.92
CA GLY A 77 -4.76 11.02 6.36
C GLY A 77 -4.04 11.45 7.62
N LYS A 78 -4.12 10.63 8.67
CA LYS A 78 -3.41 10.82 9.96
C LYS A 78 -2.90 9.49 10.51
N LEU A 79 -1.72 9.51 11.11
CA LEU A 79 -1.15 8.36 11.84
C LEU A 79 -0.77 8.79 13.26
N TYR A 80 -1.40 8.18 14.27
CA TYR A 80 -1.07 8.40 15.67
C TYR A 80 -0.24 7.22 16.19
N LEU A 81 0.97 7.51 16.67
CA LEU A 81 1.81 6.55 17.40
C LEU A 81 1.63 6.82 18.89
N ILE A 82 0.94 5.96 19.62
CA ILE A 82 0.63 6.16 21.05
C ILE A 82 1.51 5.28 21.93
N ASN A 83 1.62 5.64 23.22
CA ASN A 83 2.52 4.98 24.17
C ASN A 83 3.97 4.88 23.65
N ALA A 84 4.42 5.89 22.90
CA ALA A 84 5.77 5.91 22.37
C ALA A 84 6.79 5.92 23.53
N PRO A 85 7.74 4.96 23.59
CA PRO A 85 8.68 4.88 24.69
C PRO A 85 9.60 6.11 24.74
N TRP A 86 10.07 6.46 25.94
CA TRP A 86 11.08 7.51 26.12
C TRP A 86 12.35 7.13 25.33
N GLY A 87 12.65 7.88 24.25
CA GLY A 87 13.69 7.55 23.28
C GLY A 87 13.19 7.15 21.87
N PHE A 88 11.87 6.98 21.67
CA PHE A 88 11.31 6.68 20.35
C PHE A 88 11.63 7.76 19.31
N SER A 89 11.80 9.01 19.72
CA SER A 89 12.20 10.11 18.81
C SER A 89 13.48 9.80 18.02
N SER A 90 14.45 9.10 18.63
CA SER A 90 15.69 8.70 17.96
C SER A 90 15.43 7.61 16.92
N VAL A 91 14.60 6.62 17.26
CA VAL A 91 14.15 5.57 16.32
C VAL A 91 13.38 6.19 15.16
N PHE A 92 12.45 7.09 15.47
CA PHE A 92 11.63 7.74 14.48
C PHE A 92 12.46 8.59 13.51
N SER A 93 13.54 9.21 13.99
CA SER A 93 14.47 9.96 13.12
C SER A 93 15.12 9.07 12.06
N VAL A 94 15.42 7.80 12.36
CA VAL A 94 15.88 6.82 11.37
C VAL A 94 14.75 6.42 10.43
N VAL A 95 13.55 6.19 10.97
CA VAL A 95 12.36 5.79 10.20
C VAL A 95 11.93 6.85 9.20
N LYS A 96 12.02 8.13 9.56
CA LYS A 96 11.74 9.26 8.66
C LYS A 96 12.55 9.22 7.36
N GLY A 97 13.75 8.64 7.37
CA GLY A 97 14.63 8.61 6.20
C GLY A 97 14.08 7.83 4.99
N PHE A 98 13.08 6.97 5.19
CA PHE A 98 12.40 6.24 4.10
C PHE A 98 10.92 6.61 3.96
N LEU A 99 10.43 7.55 4.77
CA LEU A 99 9.09 8.10 4.63
C LEU A 99 9.17 9.36 3.78
N ASP A 100 8.24 9.53 2.84
CA ASP A 100 8.16 10.80 2.13
C ASP A 100 7.79 11.93 3.13
N PRO A 101 8.22 13.18 2.86
CA PRO A 101 8.00 14.28 3.78
C PRO A 101 6.52 14.57 4.10
N VAL A 102 5.61 14.28 3.18
CA VAL A 102 4.17 14.50 3.37
C VAL A 102 3.62 13.47 4.36
N THR A 103 4.01 12.21 4.24
CA THR A 103 3.70 11.16 5.22
C THR A 103 4.24 11.52 6.60
N VAL A 104 5.47 12.03 6.71
CA VAL A 104 6.05 12.42 8.00
C VAL A 104 5.21 13.51 8.70
N GLN A 105 4.66 14.46 7.95
CA GLN A 105 3.81 15.53 8.50
C GLN A 105 2.47 15.01 9.03
N LYS A 106 2.00 13.85 8.55
CA LYS A 106 0.75 13.21 9.00
C LYS A 106 0.95 12.37 10.28
N ILE A 107 2.18 12.22 10.78
CA ILE A 107 2.51 11.38 11.93
C ILE A 107 2.53 12.20 13.23
N HIS A 108 1.71 11.77 14.19
CA HIS A 108 1.63 12.31 15.54
C HIS A 108 2.20 11.30 16.53
N VAL A 109 3.33 11.61 17.16
CA VAL A 109 3.97 10.76 18.17
C VAL A 109 3.56 11.22 19.56
N LEU A 110 2.85 10.36 20.29
CA LEU A 110 2.24 10.65 21.58
C LEU A 110 2.77 9.70 22.68
N GLY A 111 2.97 10.26 23.88
CA GLY A 111 3.38 9.52 25.08
C GLY A 111 2.21 8.79 25.75
N THR A 112 2.14 8.82 27.09
CA THR A 112 1.12 8.14 27.91
C THR A 112 -0.14 8.98 28.22
N GLY A 113 -0.28 10.16 27.62
CA GLY A 113 -1.44 11.06 27.78
C GLY A 113 -2.06 11.42 26.43
N TYR A 114 -2.23 10.41 25.58
CA TYR A 114 -2.63 10.55 24.18
C TYR A 114 -4.15 10.70 23.99
N GLU A 115 -4.93 10.39 25.03
CA GLU A 115 -6.39 10.23 24.95
C GLU A 115 -7.08 11.52 24.49
N ALA A 116 -6.65 12.68 24.98
CA ALA A 116 -7.22 13.96 24.59
C ALA A 116 -7.03 14.26 23.08
N GLU A 117 -5.85 13.93 22.53
CA GLU A 117 -5.53 14.09 21.10
C GLU A 117 -6.34 13.12 20.25
N LEU A 118 -6.51 11.88 20.70
CA LEU A 118 -7.35 10.91 19.99
C LEU A 118 -8.83 11.31 20.00
N LEU A 119 -9.35 11.79 21.14
CA LEU A 119 -10.74 12.22 21.27
C LEU A 119 -11.04 13.52 20.50
N ALA A 120 -10.03 14.35 20.25
CA ALA A 120 -10.16 15.50 19.34
C ALA A 120 -10.32 15.06 17.87
N GLN A 121 -9.87 13.86 17.52
CA GLN A 121 -9.90 13.34 16.16
C GLN A 121 -11.02 12.32 15.90
N VAL A 122 -11.33 11.48 16.88
CA VAL A 122 -12.28 10.37 16.78
C VAL A 122 -13.35 10.58 17.85
N PRO A 123 -14.66 10.58 17.49
CA PRO A 123 -15.73 10.65 18.48
C PRO A 123 -15.60 9.55 19.52
N LYS A 124 -15.93 9.88 20.77
CA LYS A 124 -15.71 9.01 21.93
C LYS A 124 -16.39 7.66 21.78
N GLU A 125 -17.59 7.64 21.22
CA GLU A 125 -18.40 6.46 20.94
C GLU A 125 -17.77 5.51 19.90
N ASN A 126 -16.88 6.02 19.05
CA ASN A 126 -16.20 5.26 18.00
C ASN A 126 -14.78 4.83 18.39
N LEU A 127 -14.24 5.36 19.48
CA LEU A 127 -12.91 5.03 19.96
C LEU A 127 -13.00 3.86 20.98
N PRO A 128 -12.17 2.81 20.88
CA PRO A 128 -12.15 1.72 21.86
C PRO A 128 -11.92 2.20 23.30
N LYS A 129 -12.54 1.52 24.26
CA LYS A 129 -12.35 1.80 25.70
C LYS A 129 -10.88 1.79 26.14
N GLU A 130 -10.08 0.92 25.54
CA GLU A 130 -8.64 0.79 25.82
C GLU A 130 -7.83 2.03 25.43
N PHE A 131 -8.37 2.88 24.54
CA PHE A 131 -7.76 4.12 24.09
C PHE A 131 -8.49 5.38 24.62
N GLY A 132 -9.34 5.22 25.64
CA GLY A 132 -10.05 6.33 26.31
C GLY A 132 -11.45 6.64 25.75
N GLY A 133 -11.98 5.82 24.85
CA GLY A 133 -13.33 5.96 24.31
C GLY A 133 -14.39 5.11 25.01
N GLU A 134 -15.49 4.83 24.30
CA GLU A 134 -16.64 4.07 24.80
C GLU A 134 -16.99 2.84 23.93
N CYS A 135 -16.37 2.70 22.76
CA CYS A 135 -16.64 1.60 21.86
C CYS A 135 -16.25 0.25 22.48
N GLN A 136 -17.16 -0.72 22.37
CA GLN A 136 -16.95 -2.10 22.79
C GLN A 136 -17.65 -3.04 21.81
N CYS A 137 -16.88 -3.85 21.12
CA CYS A 137 -17.39 -4.84 20.17
C CYS A 137 -17.55 -6.20 20.84
N GLU A 138 -18.50 -7.00 20.36
CA GLU A 138 -18.61 -8.41 20.73
C GLU A 138 -17.33 -9.15 20.31
N GLY A 139 -16.72 -9.90 21.22
CA GLY A 139 -15.47 -10.61 20.98
C GLY A 139 -14.20 -9.77 21.04
N GLY A 140 -14.28 -8.45 21.27
CA GLY A 140 -13.12 -7.55 21.34
C GLY A 140 -12.98 -6.65 20.10
N CYS A 141 -12.55 -5.41 20.29
CA CYS A 141 -12.40 -4.45 19.20
C CYS A 141 -11.30 -4.86 18.21
N GLU A 142 -10.28 -5.58 18.68
CA GLU A 142 -9.16 -6.09 17.90
C GLU A 142 -9.54 -7.21 16.90
N PHE A 143 -10.69 -7.85 17.11
CA PHE A 143 -11.24 -8.89 16.23
C PHE A 143 -12.45 -8.41 15.42
N SER A 144 -12.80 -7.13 15.55
CA SER A 144 -13.97 -6.52 14.94
C SER A 144 -13.61 -5.78 13.64
N ASP A 145 -14.56 -5.76 12.68
CA ASP A 145 -14.50 -4.94 11.46
C ASP A 145 -15.76 -4.05 11.36
N MET A 146 -16.27 -3.58 12.50
CA MET A 146 -17.44 -2.71 12.55
C MET A 146 -17.20 -1.34 11.91
N GLY A 147 -18.18 -0.86 11.17
CA GLY A 147 -18.17 0.48 10.57
C GLY A 147 -19.28 0.67 9.53
N PRO A 148 -19.30 1.83 8.84
CA PRO A 148 -20.33 2.14 7.85
C PRO A 148 -20.46 1.09 6.73
N TRP A 149 -19.39 0.37 6.42
CA TRP A 149 -19.40 -0.71 5.42
C TRP A 149 -20.16 -1.97 5.84
N GLN A 150 -20.61 -2.07 7.10
CA GLN A 150 -21.49 -3.14 7.59
C GLN A 150 -22.93 -2.66 7.82
N GLU A 151 -23.18 -1.36 7.78
CA GLU A 151 -24.51 -0.74 7.93
C GLU A 151 -25.29 -0.82 6.61
N LYS A 152 -26.51 -1.36 6.61
CA LYS A 152 -27.30 -1.60 5.38
C LYS A 152 -27.57 -0.32 4.57
N GLU A 153 -27.62 0.82 5.24
CA GLU A 153 -27.86 2.13 4.67
C GLU A 153 -26.69 2.59 3.77
N TRP A 154 -25.46 2.17 4.08
CA TRP A 154 -24.24 2.68 3.44
C TRP A 154 -23.43 1.62 2.71
N ALA A 155 -23.54 0.36 3.17
CA ALA A 155 -22.87 -0.78 2.61
C ALA A 155 -23.37 -1.07 1.19
N LYS A 156 -22.42 -1.34 0.30
CA LYS A 156 -22.68 -1.90 -1.03
C LYS A 156 -21.70 -3.02 -1.28
N GLU A 157 -22.10 -3.97 -2.11
CA GLU A 157 -21.22 -5.06 -2.52
C GLU A 157 -19.99 -4.48 -3.24
N PRO A 158 -18.77 -4.85 -2.80
CA PRO A 158 -17.56 -4.36 -3.42
C PRO A 158 -17.39 -4.95 -4.83
N VAL A 159 -16.69 -4.23 -5.69
CA VAL A 159 -16.46 -4.59 -7.10
C VAL A 159 -15.79 -5.96 -7.22
N TRP A 160 -14.83 -6.26 -6.36
CA TRP A 160 -14.10 -7.53 -6.37
C TRP A 160 -14.95 -8.74 -5.92
N ALA A 161 -16.09 -8.52 -5.27
CA ALA A 161 -17.00 -9.60 -4.87
C ALA A 161 -18.05 -9.92 -5.95
N LYS A 162 -18.29 -8.99 -6.89
CA LYS A 162 -19.23 -9.20 -7.99
C LYS A 162 -18.68 -10.28 -8.91
N LYS A 163 -19.46 -11.35 -9.11
CA LYS A 163 -19.18 -12.32 -10.17
C LYS A 163 -19.41 -11.64 -11.51
N THR A 164 -18.36 -11.11 -12.11
CA THR A 164 -18.42 -10.71 -13.51
C THR A 164 -18.43 -11.97 -14.36
N ASP A 165 -19.52 -12.20 -15.10
CA ASP A 165 -19.56 -13.11 -16.24
C ASP A 165 -18.64 -12.57 -17.34
N VAL A 166 -17.32 -12.56 -17.13
CA VAL A 166 -16.36 -12.29 -18.20
C VAL A 166 -16.29 -13.57 -19.03
N ALA A 167 -17.23 -13.70 -19.97
CA ALA A 167 -17.08 -14.60 -21.10
C ALA A 167 -15.82 -14.16 -21.87
N VAL A 168 -14.69 -14.81 -21.58
CA VAL A 168 -13.55 -14.80 -22.48
C VAL A 168 -14.03 -15.52 -23.75
N LYS A 169 -14.43 -14.74 -24.75
CA LYS A 169 -14.61 -15.26 -26.11
C LYS A 169 -13.20 -15.48 -26.67
N GLU A 170 -12.67 -16.68 -26.50
CA GLU A 170 -11.61 -17.18 -27.38
C GLU A 170 -12.23 -17.32 -28.78
N GLY A 171 -12.00 -16.31 -29.62
CA GLY A 171 -12.42 -16.29 -31.01
C GLY A 171 -11.25 -16.68 -31.90
N GLU A 172 -11.18 -17.97 -32.20
CA GLU A 172 -10.46 -18.55 -33.33
C GLU A 172 -10.99 -17.91 -34.64
N ALA A 173 -10.18 -17.09 -35.31
CA ALA A 173 -10.44 -16.63 -36.68
C ALA A 173 -9.13 -16.18 -37.37
N ASP A 174 -8.10 -17.02 -37.31
CA ASP A 174 -7.07 -17.02 -38.35
C ASP A 174 -7.53 -17.97 -39.46
N LYS A 175 -8.27 -17.41 -40.43
CA LYS A 175 -8.22 -17.80 -41.84
C LYS A 175 -9.13 -16.88 -42.64
N GLU A 176 -8.59 -16.47 -43.78
CA GLU A 176 -9.31 -15.96 -44.96
C GLU A 176 -9.58 -14.46 -44.99
N ASN A 177 -8.54 -13.69 -45.34
CA ASN A 177 -8.66 -12.87 -46.55
C ASN A 177 -7.29 -12.63 -47.22
N SER A 178 -6.83 -13.61 -47.99
CA SER A 178 -5.91 -13.39 -49.09
C SER A 178 -6.70 -13.27 -50.39
N LYS A 179 -7.01 -12.04 -50.81
CA LYS A 179 -7.06 -11.75 -52.26
C LYS A 179 -6.80 -10.27 -52.61
N VAL A 180 -5.52 -10.04 -52.90
CA VAL A 180 -4.97 -9.32 -54.07
C VAL A 180 -5.31 -7.82 -54.21
N LYS A 181 -4.27 -6.99 -54.10
CA LYS A 181 -3.82 -6.19 -55.24
C LYS A 181 -2.29 -6.12 -55.29
N GLU A 182 -1.77 -6.71 -56.36
CA GLU A 182 -0.40 -6.66 -56.83
C GLU A 182 0.05 -5.22 -57.12
N GLY A 183 1.36 -4.99 -56.97
CA GLY A 183 2.06 -3.93 -57.68
C GLY A 183 3.30 -3.41 -56.94
N GLY A 184 4.47 -4.02 -57.21
CA GLY A 184 5.77 -3.36 -57.03
C GLY A 184 6.84 -4.17 -56.29
N GLU A 185 7.51 -5.08 -56.99
CA GLU A 185 8.84 -5.59 -56.58
C GLU A 185 9.90 -4.47 -56.68
N LYS A 186 10.73 -4.31 -55.64
CA LYS A 186 12.18 -4.60 -55.65
C LYS A 186 12.88 -3.91 -54.46
N GLU A 187 13.97 -4.56 -54.04
CA GLU A 187 15.00 -4.14 -53.06
C GLU A 187 14.65 -4.45 -51.59
N GLY A 188 15.30 -5.36 -50.88
CA GLY A 188 16.63 -5.96 -51.10
C GLY A 188 17.51 -5.67 -49.89
N GLU A 189 17.33 -6.44 -48.82
CA GLU A 189 18.43 -6.99 -48.04
C GLU A 189 19.58 -6.03 -47.69
N THR A 190 19.35 -5.01 -46.84
CA THR A 190 20.45 -4.24 -46.22
C THR A 190 20.05 -3.60 -44.90
N GLU A 191 19.67 -4.37 -43.87
CA GLU A 191 19.53 -3.76 -42.52
C GLU A 191 19.67 -4.74 -41.33
N LYS A 192 20.43 -5.82 -41.51
CA LYS A 192 20.75 -6.77 -40.42
C LYS A 192 22.25 -7.02 -40.20
N LYS A 193 23.11 -6.13 -40.70
CA LYS A 193 24.57 -6.22 -40.53
C LYS A 193 25.25 -5.04 -39.82
N GLU A 194 24.51 -4.01 -39.38
CA GLU A 194 25.14 -2.82 -38.79
C GLU A 194 25.11 -2.72 -37.25
N VAL A 195 24.40 -3.59 -36.53
CA VAL A 195 24.37 -3.50 -35.06
C VAL A 195 25.44 -4.38 -34.38
N ASP A 196 25.87 -5.46 -35.02
CA ASP A 196 26.94 -6.34 -34.50
C ASP A 196 28.37 -5.79 -34.73
N ALA A 197 28.52 -4.68 -35.46
CA ALA A 197 29.82 -4.03 -35.69
C ALA A 197 30.21 -3.02 -34.60
N ALA A 198 29.27 -2.60 -33.73
CA ALA A 198 29.51 -1.56 -32.72
C ALA A 198 30.11 -2.09 -31.40
N VAL A 199 30.23 -3.41 -31.20
CA VAL A 199 30.68 -4.02 -29.93
C VAL A 199 32.16 -4.45 -29.97
N LYS A 200 32.90 -4.22 -31.06
CA LYS A 200 34.29 -4.72 -31.23
C LYS A 200 35.40 -3.67 -31.40
N GLN A 201 35.16 -2.39 -31.12
CA GLN A 201 36.18 -1.32 -31.28
C GLN A 201 36.61 -0.60 -29.98
N GLN A 202 36.37 -1.18 -28.80
CA GLN A 202 37.04 -0.74 -27.57
C GLN A 202 37.87 -1.87 -26.95
N SER A 203 38.79 -2.40 -27.74
CA SER A 203 40.01 -3.02 -27.23
C SER A 203 41.15 -2.70 -28.18
N ASN A 204 42.28 -2.30 -27.60
CA ASN A 204 43.62 -2.12 -28.21
C ASN A 204 43.93 -0.74 -28.81
N GLY A 205 44.23 0.21 -27.92
CA GLY A 205 45.28 1.22 -28.13
C GLY A 205 46.39 0.97 -27.11
N GLU A 206 47.54 0.51 -27.59
CA GLU A 206 48.68 -0.02 -26.83
C GLU A 206 49.88 0.98 -26.88
N VAL A 207 50.75 0.92 -25.84
CA VAL A 207 52.20 1.29 -25.70
C VAL A 207 52.63 2.77 -25.97
N THR A 208 53.47 3.46 -25.19
CA THR A 208 54.89 3.22 -24.76
C THR A 208 55.32 4.33 -23.77
N ALA A 209 55.92 4.02 -22.61
CA ALA A 209 57.37 3.91 -22.30
C ALA A 209 58.14 5.24 -22.08
N ALA A 210 58.41 5.57 -20.82
CA ALA A 210 59.66 6.08 -20.23
C ALA A 210 59.52 6.15 -18.71
#